data_AF-A0A529K2I1-F1
#
_entry.id   AF-A0A529K2I1-F1
#
_cell.length_a   1.000
_cell.length_b   1.000
_cell.length_c   1.000
_cell.angle_alpha   90.00
_cell.angle_beta   90.00
_cell.angle_gamma   90.00
#
_symmetry.space_group_name_H-M   'P 1'
#
loop_
_entity.id
_entity.type
_entity.pdbx_description
1 polymer ?
#
loop_
_entity_poly.entity_id
_entity_poly.type
_entity_poly.pdbx_seq_one_letter_code
_entity_poly.pdbx_strand_id
1 'polypeptide(L)' 'AAVAEAEKRGIGRKELTPFLLARINELSQGRSLKANIALVRNNAALAARIAVAHAGLKPVGR' A
#
# COMPACT_ATOMS: atom_id res chain seq x y z
N ALA A 1 10.31 15.03 -5.41
CA ALA A 1 11.54 14.84 -4.61
C ALA A 1 12.05 13.39 -4.69
N ALA A 2 11.38 12.40 -4.08
CA ALA A 2 11.87 11.01 -4.03
C ALA A 2 12.05 10.34 -5.43
N VAL A 3 11.11 10.55 -6.36
CA VAL A 3 11.21 10.01 -7.74
C VAL A 3 12.41 10.58 -8.49
N ALA A 4 12.58 11.91 -8.46
CA ALA A 4 13.73 12.56 -9.09
C ALA A 4 15.07 12.14 -8.47
N GLU A 5 15.09 11.79 -7.18
CA GLU A 5 16.29 11.24 -6.55
C GLU A 5 16.60 9.81 -7.02
N ALA A 6 15.57 8.97 -7.18
CA ALA A 6 15.72 7.64 -7.74
C ALA A 6 16.31 7.69 -9.16
N GLU A 7 15.79 8.60 -10.00
CA GLU A 7 16.27 8.83 -11.37
C GLU A 7 17.73 9.27 -11.39
N LYS A 8 18.09 10.29 -10.60
CA LYS A 8 19.48 10.77 -10.48
C LYS A 8 20.45 9.69 -10.03
N ARG A 9 19.99 8.75 -9.20
CA ARG A 9 20.79 7.65 -8.66
C ARG A 9 20.72 6.38 -9.51
N GLY A 10 19.97 6.38 -10.61
CA GLY A 10 19.79 5.21 -11.48
C GLY A 10 19.08 4.02 -10.81
N ILE A 11 18.30 4.26 -9.75
CA ILE A 11 17.58 3.21 -9.01
C ILE A 11 16.32 2.82 -9.79
N GLY A 12 16.17 1.55 -10.12
CA GLY A 12 15.07 1.06 -10.96
C GLY A 12 14.58 -0.34 -10.60
N ARG A 13 13.62 -0.84 -11.40
CA ARG A 13 13.05 -2.19 -11.30
C ARG A 13 12.61 -2.52 -9.86
N LYS A 14 13.05 -3.66 -9.33
CA LYS A 14 12.67 -4.19 -8.01
C LYS A 14 13.12 -3.30 -6.85
N GLU A 15 14.14 -2.48 -7.05
CA GLU A 15 14.72 -1.61 -6.01
C GLU A 15 13.99 -0.28 -5.91
N LEU A 16 13.25 0.11 -6.97
CA LEU A 16 12.56 1.39 -7.03
C LEU A 16 11.51 1.53 -5.93
N THR A 17 10.62 0.54 -5.78
CA THR A 17 9.53 0.62 -4.80
C THR A 17 10.06 0.67 -3.34
N PRO A 18 10.98 -0.21 -2.91
CA PRO A 18 11.59 -0.09 -1.57
C PRO A 18 12.27 1.26 -1.33
N PHE A 19 13.02 1.76 -2.33
CA PHE A 19 13.68 3.06 -2.22
C PHE A 19 12.69 4.21 -2.04
N LEU A 20 11.66 4.28 -2.90
CA LEU A 20 10.67 5.36 -2.84
C LEU A 20 9.93 5.36 -1.51
N LEU A 21 9.52 4.19 -1.01
CA LEU A 21 8.82 4.09 0.26
C LEU A 21 9.69 4.54 1.44
N ALA A 22 10.96 4.11 1.47
CA ALA A 22 11.91 4.55 2.49
C ALA A 22 12.12 6.07 2.44
N ARG A 23 12.34 6.62 1.23
CA ARG A 23 12.61 8.04 1.06
C ARG A 23 11.42 8.93 1.41
N ILE A 24 10.21 8.50 1.08
CA ILE A 24 8.97 9.20 1.46
C ILE A 24 8.80 9.16 2.99
N ASN A 25 9.16 8.06 3.64
CA ASN A 25 9.12 7.97 5.09
C ASN A 25 10.08 8.94 5.78
N GLU A 26 11.31 9.04 5.27
CA GLU A 26 12.31 10.01 5.76
C GLU A 26 11.82 11.45 5.58
N LEU A 27 11.40 11.82 4.36
CA LEU A 27 10.94 13.17 4.03
C LEU A 27 9.68 13.58 4.82
N SER A 28 8.84 12.61 5.17
CA SER A 28 7.64 12.84 5.97
C SER A 28 7.86 12.66 7.48
N GLN A 29 9.10 12.38 7.91
CA GLN A 29 9.46 12.13 9.32
C GLN A 29 8.57 11.07 9.97
N GLY A 30 8.34 9.94 9.30
CA GLY A 30 7.54 8.84 9.83
C GLY A 30 6.03 8.95 9.59
N ARG A 31 5.51 10.11 9.14
CA ARG A 31 4.06 10.31 8.94
C ARG A 31 3.50 9.41 7.84
N SER A 32 4.24 9.16 6.76
CA SER A 32 3.78 8.27 5.68
C SER A 32 3.68 6.82 6.14
N LEU A 33 4.61 6.32 6.97
CA LEU A 33 4.54 4.97 7.52
C LEU A 33 3.31 4.82 8.43
N LYS A 34 3.07 5.80 9.31
CA LYS A 34 1.88 5.81 10.17
C LYS A 34 0.59 5.79 9.35
N ALA A 35 0.50 6.60 8.30
CA ALA A 35 -0.64 6.62 7.40
C ALA A 35 -0.82 5.29 6.66
N ASN A 36 0.27 4.69 6.18
CA ASN A 36 0.23 3.42 5.45
C ASN A 36 -0.22 2.26 6.33
N ILE A 37 0.19 2.22 7.61
CA ILE A 37 -0.30 1.24 8.59
C ILE A 37 -1.80 1.41 8.82
N ALA A 38 -2.28 2.64 9.00
CA ALA A 38 -3.71 2.91 9.16
C ALA A 38 -4.51 2.49 7.92
N LEU A 39 -3.97 2.74 6.72
CA LEU A 39 -4.55 2.33 5.45
C LEU A 39 -4.64 0.80 5.34
N VAL A 40 -3.56 0.07 5.63
CA VAL A 40 -3.56 -1.41 5.57
C VAL A 40 -4.60 -1.99 6.54
N ARG A 41 -4.72 -1.43 7.75
CA ARG A 41 -5.76 -1.85 8.72
C ARG A 41 -7.17 -1.62 8.19
N ASN A 42 -7.42 -0.46 7.56
CA ASN A 42 -8.71 -0.16 6.94
C ASN A 42 -9.01 -1.13 5.78
N ASN A 43 -8.04 -1.34 4.89
CA ASN A 43 -8.16 -2.27 3.78
C ASN A 43 -8.49 -3.69 4.26
N ALA A 44 -7.83 -4.15 5.33
CA ALA A 44 -8.11 -5.45 5.93
C ALA A 44 -9.53 -5.55 6.50
N ALA A 45 -9.98 -4.52 7.23
CA ALA A 45 -11.34 -4.48 7.77
C ALA A 45 -12.41 -4.47 6.66
N LEU A 46 -12.20 -3.71 5.59
CA LEU A 46 -13.09 -3.69 4.43
C LEU A 46 -13.10 -5.04 3.72
N ALA A 47 -11.92 -5.63 3.48
CA ALA A 47 -11.80 -6.94 2.85
C ALA A 47 -12.54 -8.03 3.63
N ALA A 48 -12.44 -8.01 4.97
CA ALA A 48 -13.17 -8.94 5.82
C ALA A 48 -14.69 -8.81 5.66
N ARG A 49 -15.21 -7.57 5.64
CA ARG A 49 -16.64 -7.31 5.40
C ARG A 49 -17.10 -7.81 4.03
N ILE A 50 -16.28 -7.59 3.00
CA ILE A 50 -16.56 -8.08 1.64
C ILE A 50 -16.58 -9.62 1.63
N ALA A 51 -15.61 -10.27 2.26
CA ALA A 51 -15.54 -11.73 2.32
C ALA A 51 -16.76 -12.33 3.03
N VAL A 52 -17.19 -11.74 4.15
CA VAL A 52 -18.40 -12.15 4.89
C VAL A 52 -19.65 -11.99 4.02
N ALA A 53 -19.81 -10.83 3.36
CA ALA A 53 -20.93 -10.59 2.46
C ALA A 53 -20.94 -11.58 1.29
N HIS A 54 -19.77 -11.85 0.70
CA HIS A 54 -19.60 -12.79 -0.40
C HIS A 54 -19.95 -14.22 -0.01
N ALA A 55 -19.53 -14.68 1.17
CA ALA A 55 -19.85 -16.01 1.67
C ALA A 55 -21.36 -16.22 1.91
N GLY A 56 -22.11 -15.14 2.18
CA GLY A 56 -23.57 -15.17 2.34
C GLY A 56 -24.36 -15.11 1.02
N LEU A 57 -23.70 -14.87 -0.12
CA LEU A 57 -24.38 -14.89 -1.41
C LEU A 57 -24.75 -16.32 -1.77
N LYS A 58 -26.05 -16.56 -2.04
CA LYS A 58 -26.45 -17.81 -2.70
C LYS A 58 -25.83 -17.84 -4.09
N PRO A 59 -25.33 -19.00 -4.57
CA PRO A 59 -24.88 -19.11 -5.94
C PRO A 59 -26.03 -18.69 -6.87
N VAL A 60 -25.75 -17.74 -7.76
CA VAL A 60 -26.66 -17.43 -8.86
C VAL A 60 -26.59 -18.61 -9.82
N GLY A 61 -27.61 -19.47 -9.78
CA GLY A 61 -27.80 -20.58 -10.71
C GLY A 61 -27.02 -21.85 -10.36
N ARG A 62 -27.76 -22.93 -10.08
CA ARG A 62 -27.45 -24.24 -10.63
C ARG A 62 -28.15 -24.34 -11.97
#